data_AF-A0A4U0U055-F1
#
_entry.id   AF-A0A4U0U055-F1
#
_cell.length_a   1.000
_cell.length_b   1.000
_cell.length_c   1.000
_cell.angle_alpha   90.00
_cell.angle_beta   90.00
_cell.angle_gamma   90.00
#
_symmetry.space_group_name_H-M   'P 1'
#
loop_
_entity.id
_entity.type
_entity.pdbx_description
1 polymer ?
#
loop_
_entity_poly.entity_id
_entity_poly.type
_entity_poly.pdbx_seq_one_letter_code
_entity_poly.pdbx_strand_id
1 'polypeptide(L)'
;MLPVTATPDDGVTVVVVSTVSLRQDLQERCDREHIPIVEWDGRRPLYHAGILIVMSESAVTKAFGRFIDEKRTMQQLDWIVIDECQVILESHADWRPEVSELC
;
A
#
# COMPACT_ATOMS: atom_id res chain seq x y z
N MET A 1 8.45 -11.99 4.51
CA MET A 1 8.84 -10.58 4.61
C MET A 1 8.70 -10.17 6.07
N LEU A 2 9.76 -9.67 6.71
CA LEU A 2 9.78 -8.99 8.01
C LEU A 2 10.87 -7.91 7.91
N PRO A 3 10.72 -6.71 8.51
CA PRO A 3 10.09 -6.52 9.81
C PRO A 3 8.79 -5.72 9.73
N VAL A 4 7.67 -6.40 10.04
CA VAL A 4 6.68 -5.75 10.92
C VAL A 4 7.27 -5.93 12.31
N THR A 5 8.11 -4.99 12.74
CA THR A 5 8.15 -4.74 14.18
C THR A 5 6.77 -4.22 14.51
N ALA A 6 6.06 -4.90 15.41
CA ALA A 6 4.98 -4.28 16.15
C ALA A 6 5.62 -3.15 16.97
N THR A 7 5.95 -2.04 16.33
CA THR A 7 6.19 -0.79 17.03
C THR A 7 4.87 -0.49 17.73
N PRO A 8 4.89 -0.20 19.05
CA PRO A 8 3.67 0.15 19.78
C PRO A 8 3.00 1.46 19.30
N ASP A 9 3.56 2.09 18.26
CA ASP A 9 3.13 3.36 17.69
C ASP A 9 2.21 3.13 16.47
N ASP A 10 1.27 4.05 16.24
CA ASP A 10 0.23 4.11 15.19
C ASP A 10 0.75 4.13 13.72
N GLY A 11 1.93 3.56 13.47
CA GLY A 11 2.58 3.46 12.17
C GLY A 11 1.81 2.56 11.20
N VAL A 12 1.85 2.92 9.91
CA VAL A 12 1.29 2.13 8.82
C VAL A 12 2.38 1.72 7.84
N THR A 13 2.40 0.43 7.50
CA THR A 13 3.12 -0.09 6.34
C THR A 13 2.18 -0.15 5.14
N VAL A 14 2.56 0.47 4.05
CA VAL A 14 1.78 0.50 2.80
C VAL A 14 2.36 -0.52 1.83
N VAL A 15 1.51 -1.36 1.25
CA VAL A 15 1.89 -2.33 0.22
C VAL A 15 1.12 -2.00 -1.06
N VAL A 16 1.84 -1.52 -2.08
CA VAL A 16 1.30 -1.25 -3.41
C VAL A 16 1.39 -2.53 -4.23
N VAL A 17 0.26 -3.00 -4.76
CA VAL A 17 0.17 -4.24 -5.55
C VAL A 17 -0.38 -3.98 -6.95
N SER A 18 0.16 -4.69 -7.94
CA SER A 18 -0.19 -4.53 -9.35
C SER A 18 -1.30 -5.48 -9.81
N THR A 19 -1.56 -6.55 -9.05
CA THR A 19 -2.52 -7.61 -9.44
C THR A 19 -3.50 -7.95 -8.32
N VAL A 20 -4.75 -8.23 -8.72
CA VAL A 20 -5.82 -8.66 -7.81
C VAL A 20 -5.49 -10.00 -7.15
N SER A 21 -4.87 -10.93 -7.88
CA SER A 21 -4.51 -12.24 -7.35
C SER A 21 -3.48 -12.15 -6.23
N LEU A 22 -2.48 -11.27 -6.34
CA LEU A 22 -1.51 -11.08 -5.25
C LEU A 22 -2.16 -10.40 -4.04
N ARG A 23 -3.03 -9.41 -4.26
CA ARG A 23 -3.80 -8.79 -3.18
C ARG A 23 -4.56 -9.85 -2.39
N GLN A 24 -5.23 -10.77 -3.08
CA GLN A 24 -5.99 -11.87 -2.46
C GLN A 24 -5.07 -12.84 -1.71
N ASP A 25 -3.94 -13.27 -2.28
CA ASP A 25 -2.96 -14.12 -1.58
C ASP A 25 -2.44 -13.45 -0.29
N LEU A 26 -2.09 -12.17 -0.35
CA LEU A 26 -1.61 -11.43 0.80
C LEU A 26 -2.68 -11.29 1.89
N GLN A 27 -3.94 -11.05 1.51
CA GLN A 27 -5.06 -11.02 2.45
C GLN A 27 -5.25 -12.39 3.12
N GLU A 28 -5.37 -13.47 2.35
CA GLU A 28 -5.56 -14.82 2.88
C GLU A 28 -4.42 -15.27 3.81
N ARG A 29 -3.19 -14.86 3.51
CA ARG A 29 -2.02 -15.13 4.34
C ARG A 29 -2.03 -14.31 5.62
N CYS A 30 -2.33 -13.02 5.55
CA CYS A 30 -2.39 -12.17 6.74
C CYS A 30 -3.53 -12.61 7.67
N ASP A 31 -4.68 -12.99 7.12
CA ASP A 31 -5.81 -13.52 7.87
C ASP A 31 -5.42 -14.81 8.63
N ARG A 32 -4.71 -15.72 7.95
CA ARG A 32 -4.21 -16.97 8.56
C ARG A 32 -3.24 -16.71 9.71
N GLU A 33 -2.37 -15.72 9.56
CA GLU A 33 -1.36 -15.35 10.57
C GLU A 33 -1.87 -14.32 11.58
N HIS A 34 -3.16 -13.94 11.53
CA HIS A 34 -3.79 -12.93 12.40
C HIS A 34 -3.10 -11.56 12.36
N ILE A 35 -2.58 -11.18 11.19
CA ILE A 35 -1.97 -9.87 10.95
C ILE A 35 -3.06 -8.91 10.47
N PRO A 36 -3.33 -7.80 11.18
CA PRO A 36 -4.37 -6.86 10.79
C PRO A 36 -3.99 -6.14 9.50
N ILE A 37 -4.77 -6.38 8.45
CA ILE A 37 -4.58 -5.79 7.14
C ILE A 37 -5.83 -5.06 6.67
N VAL A 38 -5.65 -3.94 5.97
CA VAL A 38 -6.74 -3.15 5.40
C VAL A 38 -6.52 -2.95 3.92
N GLU A 39 -7.60 -3.02 3.15
CA GLU A 39 -7.59 -2.64 1.74
C GLU A 39 -7.97 -1.17 1.58
N TRP A 40 -7.22 -0.45 0.76
CA TRP A 40 -7.55 0.90 0.36
C TRP A 40 -8.69 0.89 -0.67
N ASP A 41 -9.86 1.39 -0.26
CA ASP A 41 -11.07 1.51 -1.08
C ASP A 41 -11.32 2.94 -1.59
N GLY A 42 -10.31 3.82 -1.48
CA GLY A 42 -10.43 5.25 -1.77
C GLY A 42 -10.83 6.11 -0.57
N ARG A 43 -11.06 5.51 0.60
CA ARG A 43 -11.38 6.22 1.85
C ARG A 43 -10.35 5.93 2.92
N ARG A 44 -10.27 6.85 3.89
CA ARG A 44 -9.42 6.67 5.07
C ARG A 44 -9.92 5.46 5.88
N PRO A 45 -9.04 4.51 6.24
CA PRO A 45 -9.38 3.44 7.16
C PRO A 45 -9.96 3.98 8.48
N LEU A 46 -10.97 3.28 9.02
CA LEU A 46 -11.64 3.64 10.27
C LEU A 46 -10.85 3.25 11.53
N TYR A 47 -9.84 2.40 11.38
CA TYR A 47 -9.01 1.88 12.47
C TYR A 47 -7.52 1.94 12.12
N HIS A 48 -6.66 1.86 13.13
CA HIS A 48 -5.21 1.77 12.93
C HIS A 48 -4.90 0.44 12.23
N ALA A 49 -4.37 0.51 11.01
CA ALA A 49 -3.95 -0.66 10.25
C ALA A 49 -2.44 -0.76 10.34
N GLY A 50 -1.91 -1.90 10.78
CA GLY A 50 -0.47 -2.17 10.69
C GLY A 50 -0.01 -2.29 9.23
N ILE A 51 -0.88 -2.84 8.38
CA ILE A 51 -0.64 -2.99 6.95
C ILE A 51 -1.84 -2.45 6.14
N LEU A 52 -1.57 -1.59 5.16
CA LEU A 52 -2.53 -1.09 4.17
C LEU A 52 -2.13 -1.60 2.78
N ILE A 53 -2.97 -2.42 2.15
CA ILE A 53 -2.80 -2.80 0.74
C ILE A 53 -3.52 -1.82 -0.16
N VAL A 54 -2.87 -1.37 -1.23
CA VAL A 54 -3.45 -0.50 -2.25
C VAL A 54 -3.11 -1.02 -3.65
N MET A 55 -4.08 -0.98 -4.56
CA MET A 55 -3.81 -1.28 -5.97
C MET A 55 -2.97 -0.17 -6.61
N SER A 56 -2.07 -0.50 -7.53
CA SER A 56 -1.20 0.46 -8.23
C SER A 56 -1.97 1.64 -8.84
N GLU A 57 -3.14 1.36 -9.42
CA GLU A 57 -4.05 2.32 -10.04
C GLU A 57 -4.70 3.26 -9.02
N SER A 58 -4.85 2.81 -7.77
CA SER A 58 -5.38 3.62 -6.67
C SER A 58 -4.28 4.44 -5.98
N ALA A 59 -3.04 3.94 -5.99
CA ALA A 59 -1.89 4.59 -5.34
C ALA A 59 -1.51 5.92 -6.00
N VAL A 60 -1.85 6.10 -7.28
CA VAL A 60 -1.57 7.31 -8.06
C VAL A 60 -2.67 8.38 -7.91
N THR A 61 -3.74 8.07 -7.18
CA THR A 61 -4.84 9.01 -6.98
C THR A 61 -4.47 10.10 -5.97
N LYS A 62 -4.99 11.32 -6.19
CA LYS A 62 -4.83 12.44 -5.25
C LYS A 62 -5.34 12.12 -3.84
N ALA A 63 -6.38 11.30 -3.74
CA ALA A 63 -6.94 10.87 -2.45
C ALA A 63 -5.93 10.06 -1.65
N PHE A 64 -5.24 9.13 -2.33
CA PHE A 64 -4.18 8.33 -1.73
C PHE A 64 -2.95 9.17 -1.40
N GLY A 65 -2.50 10.04 -2.31
CA GLY A 65 -1.40 10.97 -2.06
C GLY A 65 -1.61 11.81 -0.80
N ARG A 66 -2.82 12.38 -0.63
CA ARG A 66 -3.18 13.14 0.58
C ARG A 66 -3.12 12.28 1.86
N PHE A 67 -3.53 11.02 1.79
CA PHE A 67 -3.44 10.10 2.92
C PHE A 67 -1.98 9.82 3.32
N ILE A 68 -1.11 9.59 2.34
CA ILE A 68 0.33 9.38 2.56
C ILE A 68 0.98 10.63 3.15
N ASP A 69 0.70 11.80 2.61
CA ASP A 69 1.25 13.07 3.12
C ASP A 69 0.85 13.32 4.58
N GLU A 70 -0.40 13.02 4.93
CA GLU A 70 -0.89 13.14 6.30
C GLU A 70 -0.16 12.16 7.23
N LYS A 71 -0.03 10.89 6.84
CA LYS A 71 0.69 9.87 7.62
C LYS A 71 2.17 10.19 7.78
N ARG A 72 2.82 10.70 6.73
CA ARG A 72 4.20 11.18 6.78
C ARG A 72 4.36 12.36 7.74
N THR A 73 3.44 13.33 7.68
CA THR A 73 3.45 14.51 8.56
C THR A 73 3.29 14.13 10.03
N MET A 74 2.46 13.12 10.30
CA MET A 74 2.25 12.59 11.66
C MET A 74 3.36 11.63 12.12
N GLN A 75 4.40 11.39 11.30
CA GLN A 75 5.44 10.38 11.56
C GLN A 75 4.87 8.96 11.79
N GLN A 76 3.76 8.65 11.12
CA GLN A 76 3.03 7.38 11.19
C GLN A 76 3.16 6.57 9.89
N LEU A 77 4.09 6.92 9.01
CA LEU A 77 4.37 6.15 7.80
C LEU A 77 5.69 5.40 8.00
N ASP A 78 5.62 4.08 8.16
CA ASP A 78 6.79 3.27 8.44
C ASP A 78 7.53 2.90 7.15
N TRP A 79 6.80 2.28 6.22
CA TRP A 79 7.35 1.75 4.98
C TRP A 79 6.33 1.84 3.83
N ILE A 80 6.83 2.05 2.62
CA ILE A 80 6.09 1.80 1.38
C ILE A 80 6.81 0.66 0.66
N VAL A 81 6.10 -0.45 0.49
CA VAL A 81 6.55 -1.62 -0.26
C VAL A 81 5.81 -1.62 -1.58
N ILE A 82 6.54 -1.69 -2.69
CA ILE A 82 5.96 -1.76 -4.01
C ILE A 82 6.26 -3.15 -4.57
N ASP A 83 5.19 -3.91 -4.81
CA ASP A 83 5.24 -5.17 -5.53
C ASP A 83 5.43 -4.93 -7.03
N GLU A 84 6.17 -5.84 -7.67
CA GLU A 84 6.45 -5.81 -9.11
C GLU A 84 6.99 -4.45 -9.58
N CYS A 85 8.02 -3.91 -8.92
CA CYS A 85 8.58 -2.60 -9.27
C CYS A 85 9.05 -2.52 -10.74
N GLN A 86 9.41 -3.65 -11.35
CA GLN A 86 9.67 -3.75 -12.79
C GLN A 86 8.49 -3.27 -13.65
N VAL A 87 7.24 -3.53 -13.26
CA VAL A 87 6.04 -3.08 -13.99
C VAL A 87 5.91 -1.57 -13.94
N ILE A 88 6.34 -0.95 -12.84
CA ILE A 88 6.37 0.51 -12.71
C ILE A 88 7.50 1.09 -13.55
N LEU A 89 8.69 0.52 -13.48
CA LEU A 89 9.86 0.97 -14.25
C LEU A 89 9.68 0.81 -15.76
N GLU A 90 8.93 -0.20 -16.20
CA GLU A 90 8.60 -0.46 -17.60
C GLU A 90 7.33 0.26 -18.07
N SER A 91 6.60 0.92 -17.17
CA SER A 91 5.43 1.71 -17.55
C SER A 91 5.81 2.89 -18.43
N HIS A 92 4.99 3.18 -19.43
CA HIS A 92 5.22 4.25 -20.40
C HIS A 92 3.88 4.77 -20.93
N ALA A 93 3.91 5.84 -21.73
CA ALA A 93 2.71 6.59 -22.14
C ALA A 93 1.59 5.72 -22.77
N ASP A 94 1.94 4.62 -23.44
CA ASP A 94 0.99 3.71 -24.10
C ASP A 94 0.60 2.48 -23.23
N TRP A 95 1.26 2.27 -22.09
CA TRP A 95 1.07 1.10 -21.24
C TRP A 95 1.17 1.46 -19.75
N ARG A 96 0.01 1.41 -19.07
CA ARG A 96 -0.18 1.79 -17.65
C ARG A 96 0.42 3.17 -17.32
N PRO A 97 0.08 4.23 -18.07
CA PRO A 97 0.71 5.54 -17.94
C PRO A 97 0.53 6.16 -16.55
N GLU A 98 -0.58 5.86 -15.85
CA GLU A 98 -0.84 6.39 -14.52
C GLU A 98 0.15 5.82 -13.50
N VAL A 99 0.55 4.56 -13.65
CA VAL A 99 1.47 3.85 -12.74
C VAL A 99 2.89 4.45 -12.80
N SER A 100 3.28 5.09 -13.90
CA SER A 100 4.58 5.76 -14.04
C SER A 100 4.77 6.88 -13.01
N GLU A 101 3.71 7.41 -12.41
CA GLU A 101 3.78 8.46 -11.38
C GLU A 101 4.26 7.96 -10.01
N LEU A 102 4.41 6.64 -9.84
CA LEU A 102 4.93 6.03 -8.60
C LEU A 102 6.47 6.02 -8.51
N CYS A 103 7.17 6.39 -9.59
CA CYS A 103 8.63 6.58 -9.64
C CYS A 103 9.01 8.07 -9.64
#